data_AF-A0A9D2QI20-F1
#
_entry.id   AF-A0A9D2QI20-F1
#
_cell.length_a   1.000
_cell.length_b   1.000
_cell.length_c   1.000
_cell.angle_alpha   90.00
_cell.angle_beta   90.00
_cell.angle_gamma   90.00
#
_symmetry.space_group_name_H-M   'P 1'
#
loop_
_entity.id
_entity.type
_entity.pdbx_description
1 polymer ?
#
loop_
_entity_poly.entity_id
_entity_poly.type
_entity_poly.pdbx_seq_one_letter_code
_entity_poly.pdbx_strand_id
1 'polypeptide(L)'
;GPRKGVTVESLSKLRPAFKKDGGLVTAGNASGINDGAAAIIVMSEEKAKELGVTPMATWVAGELAGVEPSIMGIGPVAATRKVMKKTGMEIGDFDLIEANEAFAAQSVAVGHDLGFDLDKLNVNGGAIALGHPVGCSGCRILVTLLYEMQRRDAKTGLSTLCVGGGMGCAAVVKRD
;
A
#
# COMPACT_ATOMS: atom_id res chain seq x y z
N GLY A 1 -9.76 13.62 -7.54
CA GLY A 1 -9.99 12.33 -8.22
C GLY A 1 -8.96 12.14 -9.33
N PRO A 2 -8.91 10.94 -9.96
CA PRO A 2 -7.91 10.63 -10.99
C PRO A 2 -7.92 11.63 -12.14
N ARG A 3 -6.73 12.11 -12.52
CA ARG A 3 -6.54 13.02 -13.66
C ARG A 3 -6.41 12.19 -14.94
N LYS A 4 -7.43 12.21 -15.80
CA LYS A 4 -7.37 11.53 -17.10
C LYS A 4 -6.43 12.26 -18.06
N GLY A 5 -5.77 11.52 -18.95
CA GLY A 5 -4.93 12.10 -20.01
C GLY A 5 -3.60 12.70 -19.52
N VAL A 6 -3.11 12.28 -18.34
CA VAL A 6 -1.77 12.67 -17.88
C VAL A 6 -0.71 12.09 -18.82
N THR A 7 0.21 12.94 -19.28
CA THR A 7 1.37 12.55 -20.09
C THR A 7 2.67 12.86 -19.37
N VAL A 8 3.76 12.20 -19.76
CA VAL A 8 5.10 12.47 -19.21
C VAL A 8 5.49 13.93 -19.41
N GLU A 9 5.17 14.51 -20.56
CA GLU A 9 5.44 15.92 -20.90
C GLU A 9 4.62 16.88 -20.05
N SER A 10 3.42 16.48 -19.62
CA SER A 10 2.61 17.29 -18.72
C SER A 10 3.19 17.28 -17.30
N LEU A 11 3.72 16.13 -16.86
CA LEU A 11 4.33 15.97 -15.54
C LEU A 11 5.67 16.71 -15.43
N SER A 12 6.49 16.69 -16.49
CA SER A 12 7.82 17.32 -16.49
C SER A 12 7.78 18.85 -16.39
N LYS A 13 6.64 19.47 -16.70
CA LYS A 13 6.42 20.93 -16.60
C LYS A 13 6.03 21.38 -15.19
N LEU A 14 5.75 20.44 -14.27
CA LEU A 14 5.31 20.79 -12.92
C LEU A 14 6.47 21.31 -12.07
N ARG A 15 6.20 22.38 -11.32
CA ARG A 15 7.17 22.94 -10.38
C ARG A 15 7.34 22.02 -9.16
N PRO A 16 8.54 21.94 -8.57
CA PRO A 16 8.76 21.27 -7.30
C PRO A 16 7.86 21.83 -6.19
N ALA A 17 7.32 20.95 -5.35
CA ALA A 17 6.35 21.30 -4.31
C ALA A 17 6.99 21.63 -2.95
N PHE A 18 8.14 21.03 -2.62
CA PHE A 18 8.73 21.08 -1.27
C PHE A 18 10.07 21.80 -1.19
N LYS A 19 10.89 21.71 -2.24
CA LYS A 19 12.21 22.33 -2.31
C LYS A 19 12.32 23.12 -3.61
N LYS A 20 12.56 24.44 -3.50
CA LYS A 20 12.61 25.36 -4.66
C LYS A 20 13.64 24.92 -5.69
N ASP A 21 14.87 24.67 -5.23
CA ASP A 21 16.00 24.34 -6.10
C ASP A 21 16.37 22.86 -5.98
N GLY A 22 16.40 22.15 -7.11
CA GLY A 22 16.76 20.73 -7.19
C GLY A 22 15.76 19.77 -6.55
N GLY A 23 14.53 20.21 -6.26
CA GLY A 23 13.46 19.33 -5.79
C GLY A 23 12.89 18.48 -6.93
N LEU A 24 12.63 17.20 -6.67
CA LEU A 24 12.04 16.27 -7.65
C LEU A 24 10.56 15.95 -7.39
N VAL A 25 10.08 16.25 -6.18
CA VAL A 25 8.70 15.98 -5.79
C VAL A 25 7.80 17.14 -6.22
N THR A 26 6.73 16.83 -6.95
CA THR A 26 5.74 17.76 -7.51
C THR A 26 4.34 17.30 -7.13
N ALA A 27 3.32 18.14 -7.39
CA ALA A 27 1.92 17.74 -7.24
C ALA A 27 1.46 16.65 -8.24
N GLY A 28 2.31 16.28 -9.20
CA GLY A 28 2.06 15.21 -10.17
C GLY A 28 2.53 13.83 -9.70
N ASN A 29 3.50 13.78 -8.78
CA ASN A 29 4.13 12.54 -8.30
C ASN A 29 4.05 12.39 -6.77
N ALA A 30 3.18 13.17 -6.13
CA ALA A 30 2.75 13.04 -4.75
C ALA A 30 1.25 12.75 -4.72
N SER A 31 0.80 12.02 -3.70
CA SER A 31 -0.63 11.86 -3.47
C SER A 31 -1.30 13.19 -3.10
N GLY A 32 -2.60 13.27 -3.39
CA GLY A 32 -3.40 14.42 -2.99
C GLY A 32 -3.68 14.47 -1.49
N ILE A 33 -4.16 15.63 -1.05
CA ILE A 33 -4.89 15.77 0.21
C ILE A 33 -6.34 15.39 -0.09
N ASN A 34 -6.88 14.44 0.66
CA ASN A 34 -8.16 13.83 0.35
C ASN A 34 -8.99 13.55 1.60
N ASP A 35 -10.30 13.56 1.40
CA ASP A 35 -11.28 13.10 2.36
C ASP A 35 -11.77 11.70 1.97
N GLY A 36 -12.03 10.84 2.95
CA GLY A 36 -12.56 9.51 2.70
C GLY A 36 -12.59 8.62 3.94
N ALA A 37 -13.39 7.56 3.88
CA ALA A 37 -13.51 6.54 4.91
C ALA A 37 -13.46 5.15 4.27
N ALA A 38 -12.96 4.17 5.03
CA ALA A 38 -12.97 2.76 4.66
C ALA A 38 -13.19 1.94 5.93
N ALA A 39 -13.93 0.85 5.81
CA ALA A 39 -14.28 -0.02 6.93
C ALA A 39 -14.12 -1.49 6.54
N ILE A 40 -13.77 -2.31 7.53
CA ILE A 40 -13.73 -3.76 7.45
C ILE A 40 -14.40 -4.32 8.70
N ILE A 41 -15.01 -5.49 8.56
CA ILE A 41 -15.51 -6.27 9.69
C ILE A 41 -14.51 -7.39 9.93
N VAL A 42 -13.99 -7.48 11.16
CA VAL A 42 -13.07 -8.54 11.58
C VAL A 42 -13.84 -9.48 12.50
N MET A 43 -13.72 -10.78 12.25
CA MET A 43 -14.41 -11.82 13.00
C MET A 43 -13.43 -12.94 13.33
N SER A 44 -13.64 -13.65 14.43
CA SER A 44 -13.05 -14.98 14.59
C SER A 44 -13.70 -15.92 13.56
N GLU A 45 -12.94 -16.92 13.13
CA GLU A 45 -13.45 -17.96 12.22
C GLU A 45 -14.67 -18.69 12.82
N GLU A 46 -14.62 -18.98 14.12
CA GLU A 46 -15.73 -19.58 14.87
C GLU A 46 -17.01 -18.74 14.77
N LYS A 47 -16.92 -17.43 15.00
CA LYS A 47 -18.09 -16.55 14.95
C LYS A 47 -18.60 -16.34 13.54
N ALA A 48 -17.71 -16.30 12.54
CA ALA A 48 -18.11 -16.24 11.14
C ALA A 48 -18.90 -17.51 10.74
N LYS A 49 -18.44 -18.70 11.16
CA LYS A 49 -19.16 -19.96 10.94
C LYS A 49 -20.50 -20.01 11.68
N GLU A 50 -20.54 -19.62 12.96
CA GLU A 50 -21.77 -19.57 13.76
C GLU A 50 -22.83 -18.67 13.11
N LEU A 51 -22.43 -17.54 12.55
CA LEU A 51 -23.32 -16.56 11.91
C LEU A 51 -23.54 -16.82 10.41
N GLY A 52 -22.93 -17.85 9.82
CA GLY A 52 -23.05 -18.14 8.38
C GLY A 52 -22.42 -17.09 7.45
N VAL A 53 -21.47 -16.29 7.96
CA VAL A 53 -20.76 -15.27 7.19
C VAL A 53 -19.60 -15.92 6.46
N THR A 54 -19.51 -15.72 5.13
CA THR A 54 -18.36 -16.15 4.33
C THR A 54 -17.26 -15.07 4.38
N PRO A 55 -16.08 -15.34 4.96
CA PRO A 55 -15.00 -14.36 5.02
C PRO A 55 -14.46 -14.02 3.62
N MET A 56 -14.04 -12.76 3.41
CA MET A 56 -13.37 -12.37 2.16
C MET A 56 -11.92 -12.88 2.10
N ALA A 57 -11.27 -12.99 3.25
CA ALA A 57 -9.89 -13.45 3.44
C ALA A 57 -9.63 -13.69 4.93
N THR A 58 -8.54 -14.40 5.22
CA THR A 58 -7.97 -14.59 6.55
C THR A 58 -6.81 -13.62 6.76
N TRP A 59 -6.79 -12.91 7.89
CA TRP A 59 -5.64 -12.12 8.33
C TRP A 59 -4.55 -13.06 8.87
N VAL A 60 -3.43 -13.19 8.15
CA VAL A 60 -2.34 -14.11 8.51
C VAL A 60 -1.43 -13.47 9.56
N ALA A 61 -0.94 -12.25 9.27
CA ALA A 61 -0.05 -11.53 10.15
C ALA A 61 -0.03 -10.04 9.81
N GLY A 62 0.25 -9.21 10.81
CA GLY A 62 0.61 -7.82 10.61
C GLY A 62 1.82 -7.46 11.45
N GLU A 63 2.63 -6.52 10.97
CA GLU A 63 3.81 -6.03 11.67
C GLU A 63 3.99 -4.52 11.52
N LEU A 64 4.57 -3.94 12.57
CA LEU A 64 5.07 -2.56 12.60
C LEU A 64 6.58 -2.57 12.74
N ALA A 65 7.24 -1.62 12.08
CA ALA A 65 8.67 -1.40 12.21
C ALA A 65 9.03 0.09 12.15
N GLY A 66 10.09 0.47 12.86
CA GLY A 66 10.63 1.82 12.86
C GLY A 66 11.83 1.96 11.93
N VAL A 67 12.01 3.18 11.43
CA VAL A 67 13.13 3.64 10.60
C VAL A 67 13.49 5.06 11.03
N GLU A 68 14.62 5.57 10.56
CA GLU A 68 15.00 6.96 10.86
C GLU A 68 13.93 7.94 10.34
N PRO A 69 13.46 8.92 11.15
CA PRO A 69 12.37 9.81 10.75
C PRO A 69 12.63 10.59 9.47
N SER A 70 13.90 10.94 9.19
CA SER A 70 14.32 11.66 7.98
C SER A 70 14.09 10.86 6.68
N ILE A 71 13.97 9.54 6.77
CA ILE A 71 13.71 8.63 5.65
C ILE A 71 12.41 7.83 5.84
N MET A 72 11.45 8.37 6.58
CA MET A 72 10.20 7.70 6.94
C MET A 72 9.49 6.94 5.79
N GLY A 73 9.66 7.38 4.55
CA GLY A 73 9.11 6.74 3.35
C GLY A 73 9.53 5.28 3.19
N ILE A 74 10.68 4.85 3.73
CA ILE A 74 11.17 3.47 3.64
C ILE A 74 10.62 2.53 4.72
N GLY A 75 9.78 3.03 5.65
CA GLY A 75 9.12 2.21 6.67
C GLY A 75 8.49 0.90 6.17
N PRO A 76 7.84 0.86 4.99
CA PRO A 76 7.32 -0.38 4.39
C PRO A 76 8.36 -1.48 4.22
N VAL A 77 9.62 -1.13 3.92
CA VAL A 77 10.70 -2.13 3.75
C VAL A 77 10.94 -2.88 5.04
N ALA A 78 11.08 -2.14 6.15
CA ALA A 78 11.32 -2.73 7.46
C ALA A 78 10.12 -3.56 7.94
N ALA A 79 8.90 -3.03 7.77
CA ALA A 79 7.68 -3.73 8.20
C ALA A 79 7.42 -4.99 7.36
N THR A 80 7.62 -4.93 6.04
CA THR A 80 7.42 -6.07 5.13
C THR A 80 8.44 -7.16 5.39
N ARG A 81 9.73 -6.83 5.53
CA ARG A 81 10.76 -7.82 5.90
C ARG A 81 10.45 -8.49 7.25
N LYS A 82 9.93 -7.73 8.20
CA LYS A 82 9.54 -8.26 9.52
C LYS A 82 8.36 -9.22 9.43
N VAL A 83 7.31 -8.90 8.66
CA VAL A 83 6.17 -9.81 8.49
C VAL A 83 6.56 -11.05 7.70
N MET A 84 7.35 -10.92 6.64
CA MET A 84 7.88 -12.04 5.86
C MET A 84 8.70 -13.01 6.74
N LYS A 85 9.61 -12.48 7.57
CA LYS A 85 10.35 -13.29 8.54
C LYS A 85 9.44 -14.03 9.53
N LYS A 86 8.35 -13.38 9.98
CA LYS A 86 7.39 -13.96 10.93
C LYS A 86 6.55 -15.08 10.30
N THR A 87 6.17 -14.93 9.04
CA THR A 87 5.33 -15.89 8.32
C THR A 87 6.12 -16.96 7.57
N GLY A 88 7.44 -16.78 7.43
CA GLY A 88 8.29 -17.64 6.59
C GLY A 88 8.05 -17.46 5.09
N MET A 89 7.47 -16.33 4.68
CA MET A 89 7.20 -16.00 3.29
C MET A 89 8.34 -15.23 2.66
N GLU A 90 8.41 -15.28 1.34
CA GLU A 90 9.26 -14.45 0.50
C GLU A 90 8.41 -13.51 -0.36
N ILE A 91 9.05 -12.49 -0.96
CA ILE A 91 8.30 -11.50 -1.76
C ILE A 91 7.60 -12.14 -2.97
N GLY A 92 8.17 -13.21 -3.52
CA GLY A 92 7.61 -13.94 -4.67
C GLY A 92 6.30 -14.66 -4.35
N ASP A 93 6.01 -14.94 -3.08
CA ASP A 93 4.80 -15.65 -2.64
C ASP A 93 3.53 -14.80 -2.72
N PHE A 94 3.67 -13.48 -2.85
CA PHE A 94 2.53 -12.58 -2.98
C PHE A 94 2.03 -12.55 -4.42
N ASP A 95 0.73 -12.77 -4.60
CA ASP A 95 0.05 -12.68 -5.89
C ASP A 95 -0.30 -11.22 -6.23
N LEU A 96 -0.62 -10.43 -5.21
CA LEU A 96 -0.95 -9.01 -5.32
C LEU A 96 -0.36 -8.22 -4.16
N ILE A 97 0.08 -7.00 -4.46
CA ILE A 97 0.69 -6.09 -3.52
C ILE A 97 0.02 -4.73 -3.65
N GLU A 98 -0.51 -4.22 -2.54
CA GLU A 98 -0.91 -2.82 -2.41
C GLU A 98 0.10 -2.09 -1.50
N ALA A 99 0.93 -1.24 -2.08
CA ALA A 99 1.87 -0.40 -1.35
C ALA A 99 1.53 1.07 -1.55
N ASN A 100 1.23 1.79 -0.45
CA ASN A 100 0.73 3.16 -0.54
C ASN A 100 1.72 4.12 -1.24
N GLU A 101 1.20 4.93 -2.15
CA GLU A 101 1.97 5.89 -2.95
C GLU A 101 1.87 7.32 -2.39
N ALA A 102 2.31 7.54 -1.15
CA ALA A 102 2.32 8.90 -0.58
C ALA A 102 3.17 9.86 -1.45
N PHE A 103 4.33 9.36 -1.87
CA PHE A 103 5.19 9.98 -2.88
C PHE A 103 5.72 8.89 -3.81
N ALA A 104 5.92 9.23 -5.09
CA ALA A 104 6.55 8.33 -6.05
C ALA A 104 7.96 7.94 -5.62
N ALA A 105 8.75 8.90 -5.10
CA ALA A 105 10.12 8.67 -4.68
C ALA A 105 10.25 7.53 -3.65
N GLN A 106 9.40 7.54 -2.60
CA GLN A 106 9.42 6.45 -1.62
C GLN A 106 8.87 5.15 -2.19
N SER A 107 7.82 5.22 -3.02
CA SER A 107 7.18 4.02 -3.57
C SER A 107 8.14 3.25 -4.48
N VAL A 108 8.90 3.97 -5.32
CA VAL A 108 9.97 3.40 -6.14
C VAL A 108 11.08 2.81 -5.28
N ALA A 109 11.52 3.50 -4.23
CA ALA A 109 12.56 2.99 -3.32
C ALA A 109 12.12 1.70 -2.60
N VAL A 110 10.88 1.67 -2.08
CA VAL A 110 10.30 0.50 -1.43
C VAL A 110 10.20 -0.67 -2.41
N GLY A 111 9.68 -0.44 -3.62
CA GLY A 111 9.54 -1.47 -4.64
C GLY A 111 10.88 -2.04 -5.08
N HIS A 112 11.90 -1.20 -5.23
CA HIS A 112 13.27 -1.63 -5.50
C HIS A 112 13.83 -2.50 -4.37
N ASP A 113 13.76 -2.03 -3.12
CA ASP A 113 14.42 -2.68 -1.98
C ASP A 113 13.75 -3.98 -1.53
N LEU A 114 12.45 -4.14 -1.83
CA LEU A 114 11.70 -5.37 -1.59
C LEU A 114 11.68 -6.29 -2.81
N GLY A 115 12.05 -5.81 -4.00
CA GLY A 115 11.99 -6.58 -5.24
C GLY A 115 10.56 -6.85 -5.69
N PHE A 116 9.69 -5.85 -5.64
CA PHE A 116 8.31 -5.99 -6.11
C PHE A 116 8.25 -6.27 -7.61
N ASP A 117 7.43 -7.26 -7.97
CA ASP A 117 6.95 -7.43 -9.34
C ASP A 117 5.94 -6.33 -9.65
N LEU A 118 6.25 -5.50 -10.64
CA LEU A 118 5.41 -4.35 -11.01
C LEU A 118 4.07 -4.78 -11.61
N ASP A 119 3.95 -6.00 -12.15
CA ASP A 119 2.68 -6.53 -12.67
C ASP A 119 1.72 -6.96 -11.55
N LYS A 120 2.23 -7.05 -10.31
CA LYS A 120 1.47 -7.39 -9.10
C LYS A 120 1.25 -6.19 -8.17
N LEU A 121 1.97 -5.09 -8.38
CA LEU A 121 1.96 -3.90 -7.52
C LEU A 121 0.90 -2.89 -7.96
N ASN A 122 0.00 -2.51 -7.05
CA ASN A 122 -0.99 -1.44 -7.23
C ASN A 122 -1.73 -1.53 -8.58
N VAL A 123 -2.17 -2.74 -8.95
CA VAL A 123 -2.64 -3.06 -10.31
C VAL A 123 -3.88 -2.28 -10.76
N ASN A 124 -4.58 -1.62 -9.83
CA ASN A 124 -5.74 -0.75 -10.08
C ASN A 124 -5.41 0.75 -9.90
N GLY A 125 -4.13 1.10 -9.84
CA GLY A 125 -3.62 2.43 -9.52
C GLY A 125 -3.55 2.68 -8.00
N GLY A 126 -2.65 3.57 -7.58
CA GLY A 126 -2.44 3.89 -6.18
C GLY A 126 -2.78 5.33 -5.80
N ALA A 127 -2.25 5.76 -4.65
CA ALA A 127 -2.64 7.01 -3.99
C ALA A 127 -2.23 8.28 -4.77
N ILE A 128 -1.30 8.23 -5.72
CA ILE A 128 -1.00 9.38 -6.59
C ILE A 128 -2.22 9.72 -7.45
N ALA A 129 -2.97 8.70 -7.90
CA ALA A 129 -4.19 8.88 -8.69
C ALA A 129 -5.45 8.94 -7.82
N LEU A 130 -5.58 8.01 -6.86
CA LEU A 130 -6.78 7.80 -6.06
C LEU A 130 -6.88 8.75 -4.87
N GLY A 131 -5.74 9.25 -4.37
CA GLY A 131 -5.66 10.12 -3.21
C GLY A 131 -5.26 9.41 -1.91
N HIS A 132 -4.94 10.22 -0.89
CA HIS A 132 -4.42 9.75 0.38
C HIS A 132 -5.15 10.39 1.59
N PRO A 133 -6.38 9.94 1.91
CA PRO A 133 -7.04 10.31 3.17
C PRO A 133 -6.29 9.64 4.32
N VAL A 134 -5.45 10.39 5.05
CA VAL A 134 -4.38 9.86 5.91
C VAL A 134 -4.86 8.75 6.85
N GLY A 135 -5.87 9.01 7.68
CA GLY A 135 -6.40 8.02 8.65
C GLY A 135 -7.16 6.85 8.03
N CYS A 136 -7.60 7.00 6.77
CA CYS A 136 -8.35 5.98 6.04
C CYS A 136 -7.44 5.08 5.17
N SER A 137 -6.28 5.60 4.75
CA SER A 137 -5.51 5.02 3.65
C SER A 137 -5.04 3.60 3.88
N GLY A 138 -4.66 3.23 5.12
CA GLY A 138 -4.26 1.86 5.44
C GLY A 138 -5.41 0.85 5.27
N CYS A 139 -6.60 1.19 5.74
CA CYS A 139 -7.80 0.37 5.52
C CYS A 139 -8.19 0.36 4.02
N ARG A 140 -8.06 1.50 3.35
CA ARG A 140 -8.43 1.66 1.95
C ARG A 140 -7.55 0.84 0.99
N ILE A 141 -6.22 0.79 1.17
CA ILE A 141 -5.36 -0.15 0.37
C ILE A 141 -5.75 -1.60 0.62
N LEU A 142 -6.03 -1.96 1.88
CA LEU A 142 -6.40 -3.33 2.22
C LEU A 142 -7.75 -3.72 1.59
N VAL A 143 -8.74 -2.83 1.61
CA VAL A 143 -10.02 -3.04 0.92
C VAL A 143 -9.81 -3.22 -0.58
N THR A 144 -9.02 -2.36 -1.22
CA THR A 144 -8.67 -2.50 -2.65
C THR A 144 -8.02 -3.86 -2.94
N LEU A 145 -7.06 -4.27 -2.11
CA LEU A 145 -6.39 -5.57 -2.22
C LEU A 145 -7.39 -6.73 -2.13
N LEU A 146 -8.27 -6.75 -1.12
CA LEU A 146 -9.24 -7.83 -0.90
C LEU A 146 -10.19 -8.02 -2.08
N TYR A 147 -10.72 -6.93 -2.63
CA TYR A 147 -11.59 -6.98 -3.81
C TYR A 147 -10.84 -7.40 -5.07
N GLU A 148 -9.60 -6.94 -5.25
CA GLU A 148 -8.82 -7.33 -6.42
C GLU A 148 -8.39 -8.80 -6.36
N MET A 149 -8.02 -9.29 -5.17
CA MET A 149 -7.75 -10.71 -4.98
C MET A 149 -8.99 -11.56 -5.28
N GLN A 150 -10.19 -11.08 -4.92
CA GLN A 150 -11.44 -11.74 -5.32
C GLN A 150 -11.63 -11.79 -6.83
N ARG A 151 -11.38 -10.68 -7.49
CA ARG A 151 -11.58 -10.54 -8.93
C ARG A 151 -10.62 -11.41 -9.74
N ARG A 152 -9.40 -11.64 -9.25
CA ARG A 152 -8.35 -12.43 -9.92
C ARG A 152 -8.19 -13.85 -9.41
N ASP A 153 -8.98 -14.26 -8.41
CA ASP A 153 -8.77 -15.50 -7.65
C ASP A 153 -7.33 -15.62 -7.09
N ALA A 154 -6.75 -14.50 -6.68
CA ALA A 154 -5.43 -14.44 -6.08
C ALA A 154 -5.49 -14.95 -4.63
N LYS A 155 -4.48 -15.71 -4.19
CA LYS A 155 -4.51 -16.43 -2.92
C LYS A 155 -3.77 -15.71 -1.81
N THR A 156 -2.67 -15.01 -2.10
CA THR A 156 -1.84 -14.34 -1.09
C THR A 156 -1.66 -12.86 -1.41
N GLY A 157 -1.99 -11.98 -0.48
CA GLY A 157 -1.91 -10.52 -0.65
C GLY A 157 -1.06 -9.83 0.42
N LEU A 158 -0.33 -8.80 0.01
CA LEU A 158 0.42 -7.89 0.89
C LEU A 158 -0.14 -6.47 0.80
N SER A 159 -0.40 -5.85 1.94
CA SER A 159 -0.74 -4.43 2.05
C SER A 159 0.27 -3.72 2.94
N THR A 160 0.91 -2.63 2.47
CA THR A 160 1.91 -1.90 3.26
C THR A 160 1.90 -0.38 3.04
N LEU A 161 2.25 0.40 4.07
CA LEU A 161 2.42 1.85 3.96
C LEU A 161 3.46 2.43 4.92
N CYS A 162 4.02 3.57 4.52
CA CYS A 162 4.86 4.42 5.37
C CYS A 162 4.00 5.22 6.34
N VAL A 163 4.60 5.63 7.47
CA VAL A 163 3.94 6.39 8.52
C VAL A 163 4.85 7.53 8.97
N GLY A 164 4.25 8.71 9.13
CA GLY A 164 4.91 9.91 9.64
C GLY A 164 5.68 9.65 10.94
N GLY A 165 6.87 10.22 11.06
CA GLY A 165 7.72 10.03 12.25
C GLY A 165 8.63 8.80 12.19
N GLY A 166 8.73 8.12 11.05
CA GLY A 166 9.71 7.04 10.86
C GLY A 166 9.17 5.65 11.17
N MET A 167 7.95 5.34 10.73
CA MET A 167 7.34 4.03 10.96
C MET A 167 6.82 3.45 9.64
N GLY A 168 6.59 2.14 9.63
CA GLY A 168 5.87 1.46 8.56
C GLY A 168 5.00 0.34 9.12
N CYS A 169 3.98 -0.04 8.34
CA CYS A 169 3.13 -1.18 8.65
C CYS A 169 2.97 -2.09 7.44
N ALA A 170 2.81 -3.37 7.70
CA ALA A 170 2.52 -4.39 6.69
C ALA A 170 1.47 -5.36 7.22
N ALA A 171 0.58 -5.83 6.34
CA ALA A 171 -0.42 -6.83 6.62
C ALA A 171 -0.44 -7.87 5.50
N VAL A 172 -0.51 -9.14 5.89
CA VAL A 172 -0.62 -10.28 4.98
C VAL A 172 -1.98 -10.91 5.15
N VAL A 173 -2.67 -11.13 4.04
CA VAL A 173 -3.98 -11.80 3.99
C VAL A 173 -3.93 -12.98 3.02
N LYS A 174 -4.74 -14.00 3.29
CA LYS A 174 -4.91 -15.16 2.41
C LYS A 174 -6.37 -15.43 2.08
N ARG A 175 -6.61 -15.91 0.87
CA ARG A 175 -7.90 -16.43 0.40
C ARG A 175 -7.80 -17.93 0.16
N ASP A 176 -8.92 -18.61 0.38
CA ASP A 176 -9.10 -20.02 0.03
C ASP A 176 -9.37 -20.17 -1.47
#